data_AF-I3I9F1-F1
#
_entry.id   AF-I3I9F1-F1
#
_cell.length_a   1.000
_cell.length_b   1.000
_cell.length_c   1.000
_cell.angle_alpha   90.00
_cell.angle_beta   90.00
_cell.angle_gamma   90.00
#
_symmetry.space_group_name_H-M   'P 1'
#
loop_
_entity.id
_entity.type
_entity.pdbx_description
1 polymer ?
#
loop_
_entity_poly.entity_id
_entity_poly.type
_entity_poly.pdbx_seq_one_letter_code
_entity_poly.pdbx_strand_id
1 'polypeptide(L)'
;MSDFLYIALFIIAIAVLSALTNKGRGRNFKYKPSETWPFEKKKLMTAPEQLLYFRLIESLPELCVFSQVQLSQLVSVRKGHDFKQWFNRISRMSADFVVTDHSMSVIAVIELDDRSHLKADRIAADHKKIRR
;
A
#
# COMPACT_ATOMS: atom_id res chain seq x y z
N MET A 1 -34.35 -40.07 20.57
CA MET A 1 -34.51 -39.97 19.10
C MET A 1 -34.49 -38.51 18.63
N SER A 2 -35.18 -37.61 19.35
CA SER A 2 -35.11 -36.15 19.17
C SER A 2 -33.70 -35.57 19.29
N ASP A 3 -32.91 -36.04 20.26
CA ASP A 3 -31.58 -35.45 20.54
C ASP A 3 -30.59 -35.69 19.39
N PHE A 4 -30.65 -36.87 18.77
CA PHE A 4 -29.89 -37.18 17.56
C PHE A 4 -30.32 -36.30 16.37
N LEU A 5 -31.60 -35.94 16.28
CA LEU A 5 -32.13 -35.04 15.24
C LEU A 5 -31.60 -33.61 15.42
N TYR A 6 -31.57 -33.12 16.66
CA TYR A 6 -31.04 -31.79 16.99
C TYR A 6 -29.52 -31.70 16.76
N ILE A 7 -28.77 -32.74 17.12
CA ILE A 7 -27.33 -32.81 16.84
C ILE A 7 -27.06 -32.80 15.33
N ALA A 8 -27.83 -33.56 14.54
CA ALA A 8 -27.69 -33.58 13.09
C ALA A 8 -27.99 -32.20 12.46
N LEU A 9 -29.06 -31.54 12.90
CA LEU A 9 -29.42 -30.18 12.44
C LEU A 9 -28.34 -29.16 12.79
N PHE A 10 -27.74 -29.26 13.98
CA PHE A 10 -26.67 -28.36 14.41
C PHE A 10 -25.40 -28.53 13.56
N ILE A 11 -25.03 -29.77 13.23
CA ILE A 11 -23.87 -30.06 12.34
C ILE A 11 -24.12 -29.50 10.94
N ILE A 12 -25.33 -29.67 10.39
CA ILE A 12 -25.70 -29.12 9.09
C ILE A 12 -25.67 -27.59 9.12
N ALA A 13 -26.17 -26.96 10.18
CA ALA A 13 -26.12 -25.50 10.34
C ALA A 13 -24.68 -24.98 10.36
N ILE A 14 -23.77 -25.64 11.09
CA ILE A 14 -22.34 -25.28 11.10
C ILE A 14 -21.70 -25.47 9.72
N ALA A 15 -22.01 -26.57 9.03
CA ALA A 15 -21.48 -26.84 7.69
C ALA A 15 -21.92 -25.77 6.68
N VAL A 16 -23.20 -25.36 6.72
CA VAL A 16 -23.74 -24.29 5.89
C VAL A 16 -23.10 -22.94 6.25
N LEU A 17 -22.96 -22.62 7.53
CA LEU A 17 -22.31 -21.38 7.98
C LEU A 17 -20.85 -21.30 7.47
N SER A 18 -20.11 -22.40 7.60
CA SER A 18 -18.72 -22.51 7.14
C SER A 18 -18.58 -22.40 5.62
N ALA A 19 -19.53 -22.96 4.87
CA ALA A 19 -19.55 -22.83 3.41
C ALA A 19 -19.85 -21.40 2.95
N LEU A 20 -20.74 -20.68 3.66
CA LEU A 20 -21.09 -19.29 3.36
C LEU A 20 -19.96 -18.30 3.68
N THR A 21 -19.15 -18.55 4.71
CA THR A 21 -17.99 -17.69 5.04
C THR A 21 -16.79 -17.91 4.12
N ASN A 22 -16.75 -19.01 3.37
CA ASN A 22 -15.59 -19.40 2.55
C ASN A 22 -15.55 -18.77 1.15
N LYS A 23 -16.48 -17.86 0.83
CA LYS A 23 -16.64 -17.24 -0.50
C LYS A 23 -15.61 -16.15 -0.83
N GLY A 24 -14.44 -16.19 -0.18
CA GLY A 24 -13.39 -15.19 -0.30
C GLY A 24 -11.97 -15.78 -0.31
N ARG A 25 -11.80 -17.10 -0.50
CA ARG A 25 -10.48 -17.65 -0.80
C ARG A 25 -10.05 -17.12 -2.17
N GLY A 26 -9.30 -16.02 -2.14
CA GLY A 26 -8.72 -15.39 -3.31
C GLY A 26 -8.12 -16.45 -4.21
N ARG A 27 -8.38 -16.34 -5.52
CA ARG A 27 -7.83 -17.25 -6.53
C ARG A 27 -6.34 -17.42 -6.22
N ASN A 28 -5.96 -18.62 -5.77
CA ASN A 28 -4.55 -18.92 -5.52
C ASN A 28 -3.83 -18.74 -6.86
N PHE A 29 -3.05 -17.67 -6.97
CA PHE A 29 -2.23 -17.42 -8.13
C PHE A 29 -1.25 -18.60 -8.25
N LYS A 30 -1.48 -19.47 -9.23
CA LYS A 30 -0.59 -20.58 -9.54
C LYS A 30 0.38 -20.08 -10.60
N TYR A 31 1.60 -19.73 -10.19
CA TYR A 31 2.68 -19.43 -11.11
C TYR A 31 2.90 -20.63 -12.03
N LYS A 32 2.79 -20.43 -13.35
CA LYS A 32 3.15 -21.44 -14.35
C LYS A 32 4.47 -21.03 -14.99
N PRO A 33 5.57 -21.76 -14.75
CA PRO A 33 6.90 -21.41 -15.27
C PRO A 33 6.98 -21.34 -16.81
N SER A 34 6.03 -21.94 -17.52
CA SER A 34 5.96 -21.94 -18.98
C SER A 34 5.22 -20.73 -19.58
N GLU A 35 4.62 -19.88 -18.75
CA GLU A 35 3.96 -18.67 -19.23
C GLU A 35 5.00 -17.59 -19.54
N THR A 36 4.78 -16.85 -20.63
CA THR A 36 5.62 -15.70 -21.00
C THR A 36 5.61 -14.67 -19.87
N TRP A 37 6.78 -14.22 -19.45
CA TRP A 37 6.94 -13.25 -18.37
C TRP A 37 6.09 -11.99 -18.63
N PRO A 38 5.06 -11.70 -17.81
CA PRO A 38 4.05 -10.68 -18.14
C PRO A 38 4.50 -9.25 -17.78
N PHE A 39 5.75 -9.07 -17.37
CA PHE A 39 6.23 -7.76 -16.94
C PHE A 39 6.98 -7.06 -18.05
N GLU A 40 6.61 -5.80 -18.28
CA GLU A 40 7.30 -4.90 -19.18
C GLU A 40 8.14 -3.90 -18.39
N LYS A 41 9.19 -3.38 -19.04
CA LYS A 41 9.97 -2.28 -18.47
C LYS A 41 9.10 -1.03 -18.44
N LYS A 42 9.11 -0.32 -17.31
CA LYS A 42 8.45 0.98 -17.15
C LYS A 42 9.46 2.05 -16.74
N LYS A 43 9.16 3.30 -17.05
CA LYS A 43 9.89 4.44 -16.45
C LYS A 43 9.67 4.43 -14.94
N LEU A 44 10.70 4.85 -14.20
CA LEU A 44 10.64 4.93 -12.74
C LEU A 44 9.62 5.99 -12.29
N MET A 45 9.65 7.15 -12.94
CA MET A 45 8.84 8.33 -12.62
C MET A 45 7.99 8.78 -13.82
N THR A 46 6.89 9.47 -13.56
CA THR A 46 6.10 10.17 -14.57
C THR A 46 6.87 11.37 -15.16
N ALA A 47 6.38 11.98 -16.24
CA ALA A 47 7.05 13.16 -16.82
C ALA A 47 7.04 14.38 -15.86
N PRO A 48 5.93 14.70 -15.16
CA PRO A 48 5.94 15.75 -14.14
C PRO A 48 6.90 15.45 -12.97
N GLU A 49 6.92 14.22 -12.48
CA GLU A 49 7.86 13.78 -11.43
C GLU A 49 9.31 13.95 -11.85
N GLN A 50 9.67 13.51 -13.06
CA GLN A 50 11.04 13.68 -13.58
C GLN A 50 11.43 15.16 -13.65
N LEU A 51 10.55 16.02 -14.16
CA LEU A 51 10.80 17.46 -14.25
C LEU A 51 11.01 18.07 -12.87
N LEU A 52 10.16 17.73 -11.90
CA LEU A 52 10.30 18.25 -10.53
C LEU A 52 11.59 17.73 -9.89
N TYR A 53 11.92 16.45 -10.05
CA TYR A 53 13.15 15.87 -9.50
C TYR A 53 14.39 16.65 -9.95
N PHE A 54 14.53 16.90 -11.26
CA PHE A 54 15.69 17.64 -11.78
C PHE A 54 15.74 19.09 -11.26
N ARG A 55 14.58 19.76 -11.14
CA ARG A 55 14.51 21.10 -10.54
C ARG A 55 14.90 21.10 -9.07
N LEU A 56 14.50 20.07 -8.31
CA LEU A 56 14.84 19.96 -6.90
C LEU A 56 16.34 19.78 -6.70
N ILE A 57 16.99 18.88 -7.43
CA ILE A 57 18.43 18.66 -7.27
C ILE A 57 19.26 19.87 -7.76
N GLU A 58 18.76 20.62 -8.74
CA GLU A 58 19.39 21.87 -9.19
C GLU A 58 19.21 23.00 -8.16
N SER A 59 18.02 23.11 -7.55
CA SER A 59 17.70 24.18 -6.60
C SER A 59 18.21 23.92 -5.18
N LEU A 60 18.49 22.66 -4.85
CA LEU A 60 18.90 22.21 -3.50
C LEU A 60 20.24 21.47 -3.54
N PRO A 61 21.32 22.10 -4.05
CA PRO A 61 22.61 21.41 -4.25
C PRO A 61 23.25 20.92 -2.95
N GLU A 62 22.93 21.55 -1.81
CA GLU A 62 23.46 21.21 -0.48
C GLU A 62 22.59 20.19 0.28
N LEU A 63 21.56 19.62 -0.35
CA LEU A 63 20.64 18.67 0.26
C LEU A 63 20.55 17.38 -0.57
N CYS A 64 20.02 16.32 0.03
CA CYS A 64 19.76 15.07 -0.65
C CYS A 64 18.28 14.96 -1.02
N VAL A 65 17.98 14.51 -2.24
CA VAL A 65 16.60 14.30 -2.73
C VAL A 65 16.39 12.82 -3.05
N PHE A 66 15.42 12.21 -2.40
CA PHE A 66 14.99 10.83 -2.63
C PHE A 66 13.62 10.82 -3.31
N SER A 67 13.39 9.88 -4.22
CA SER A 67 12.10 9.72 -4.91
C SER A 67 11.37 8.44 -4.47
N GLN A 68 10.04 8.48 -4.51
CA GLN A 68 9.15 7.33 -4.25
C GLN A 68 9.39 6.64 -2.89
N VAL A 69 9.61 7.43 -1.84
CA VAL A 69 9.95 6.91 -0.51
C VAL A 69 8.70 6.38 0.18
N GLN A 70 8.72 5.12 0.61
CA GLN A 70 7.62 4.52 1.36
C GLN A 70 7.42 5.21 2.71
N LEU A 71 6.19 5.53 3.07
CA LEU A 71 5.88 6.19 4.35
C LEU A 71 6.38 5.39 5.55
N SER A 72 6.42 4.06 5.46
CA SER A 72 6.94 3.20 6.52
C SER A 72 8.44 3.39 6.81
N GLN A 73 9.18 4.07 5.94
CA GLN A 73 10.58 4.45 6.17
C GLN A 73 10.72 5.81 6.85
N LEU A 74 9.66 6.63 6.85
CA LEU A 74 9.67 7.99 7.38
C LEU A 74 9.07 8.09 8.77
N VAL A 75 8.22 7.14 9.16
CA VAL A 75 7.53 7.16 10.45
C VAL A 75 7.66 5.84 11.20
N SER A 76 7.66 5.93 12.53
CA SER A 76 7.66 4.77 13.42
C SER A 76 6.34 4.68 14.20
N VAL A 77 5.99 3.46 14.59
CA VAL A 77 4.85 3.21 15.47
C VAL A 77 5.27 3.52 16.90
N ARG A 78 4.50 4.36 17.60
CA ARG A 78 4.76 4.69 19.01
C ARG A 78 4.73 3.43 19.88
N LYS A 79 5.56 3.40 20.93
CA LYS A 79 5.59 2.30 21.91
C LYS A 79 4.19 2.08 22.51
N GLY A 80 3.82 0.82 22.71
CA GLY A 80 2.50 0.43 23.24
C GLY A 80 1.42 0.18 22.18
N HIS A 81 1.73 0.32 20.89
CA HIS A 81 0.80 0.01 19.80
C HIS A 81 1.27 -1.21 18.98
N ASP A 82 0.32 -1.93 18.36
CA ASP A 82 0.61 -3.07 17.49
C ASP A 82 1.26 -2.62 16.17
N PHE A 83 2.57 -2.89 16.04
CA PHE A 83 3.33 -2.55 14.84
C PHE A 83 2.70 -3.10 13.56
N LYS A 84 2.29 -4.38 13.54
CA LYS A 84 1.79 -5.04 12.32
C LYS A 84 0.48 -4.40 11.87
N GLN A 85 -0.40 -4.10 12.82
CA GLN A 85 -1.68 -3.44 12.53
C GLN A 85 -1.48 -2.07 11.87
N TRP A 86 -0.55 -1.26 12.39
CA TRP A 86 -0.29 0.09 11.88
C TRP A 86 0.57 0.09 10.62
N PHE A 87 1.58 -0.77 10.53
CA PHE A 87 2.43 -0.92 9.35
C PHE A 87 1.61 -1.25 8.10
N ASN A 88 0.67 -2.20 8.20
CA ASN A 88 -0.21 -2.56 7.08
C ASN A 88 -1.07 -1.39 6.56
N ARG A 89 -1.27 -0.34 7.37
CA ARG A 89 -2.04 0.83 6.93
C ARG A 89 -1.24 1.75 6.03
N ILE A 90 0.08 1.79 6.20
CA ILE A 90 1.00 2.72 5.50
C ILE A 90 1.91 2.01 4.49
N SER A 91 2.00 0.67 4.52
CA SER A 91 2.92 -0.11 3.68
C SER A 91 2.66 -0.04 2.17
N ARG A 92 1.53 0.55 1.76
CA ARG A 92 1.19 0.77 0.35
C ARG A 92 1.29 2.24 -0.06
N MET A 93 1.75 3.10 0.84
CA MET A 93 1.79 4.54 0.66
C MET A 93 3.24 4.98 0.50
N SER A 94 3.49 5.81 -0.49
CA SER A 94 4.77 6.49 -0.72
C SER A 94 4.55 7.99 -0.82
N ALA A 95 5.59 8.74 -0.49
CA ALA A 95 5.75 10.13 -0.88
C ALA A 95 6.50 10.21 -2.22
N ASP A 96 6.15 11.18 -3.07
CA ASP A 96 6.83 11.36 -4.35
C ASP A 96 8.28 11.77 -4.17
N PHE A 97 8.57 12.72 -3.26
CA PHE A 97 9.93 13.11 -2.90
C PHE A 97 10.13 13.35 -1.41
N VAL A 98 11.34 13.08 -0.94
CA VAL A 98 11.80 13.40 0.41
C VAL A 98 13.14 14.12 0.31
N VAL A 99 13.24 15.27 0.97
CA VAL A 99 14.46 16.05 1.05
C VAL A 99 15.06 15.87 2.44
N THR A 100 16.35 15.57 2.50
CA THR A 100 17.09 15.45 3.76
C THR A 100 18.33 16.34 3.76
N ASP A 101 18.85 16.61 4.95
CA ASP A 101 20.24 17.04 5.07
C ASP A 101 21.21 15.87 4.82
N HIS A 102 22.51 16.16 4.90
CA HIS A 102 23.58 15.18 4.76
C HIS A 102 23.66 14.16 5.93
N SER A 103 22.96 14.41 7.04
CA SER A 103 22.82 13.48 8.16
C SER A 103 21.63 12.51 8.00
N MET A 104 20.93 12.58 6.85
CA MET A 104 19.70 11.85 6.57
C MET A 104 18.51 12.27 7.44
N SER A 105 18.56 13.46 8.04
CA SER A 105 17.42 14.04 8.75
C SER A 105 16.46 14.65 7.75
N VAL A 106 15.19 14.26 7.83
CA VAL A 106 14.13 14.73 6.91
C VAL A 106 13.86 16.22 7.13
N ILE A 107 14.01 17.01 6.07
CA ILE A 107 13.69 18.44 6.04
C ILE A 107 12.30 18.67 5.47
N ALA A 108 11.98 17.97 4.37
CA ALA A 108 10.70 18.13 3.69
C ALA A 108 10.23 16.83 3.04
N VAL A 109 8.91 16.69 2.94
CA VAL A 109 8.24 15.66 2.15
C VAL A 109 7.38 16.40 1.12
N ILE A 110 7.51 16.03 -0.15
CA ILE A 110 6.87 16.70 -1.27
C ILE A 110 6.02 15.66 -2.01
N GLU A 111 4.76 15.99 -2.23
CA GLU A 111 3.82 15.23 -3.04
C GLU A 111 3.42 16.08 -4.24
N LEU A 112 3.38 15.48 -5.43
CA LEU A 112 2.86 16.14 -6.62
C LEU A 112 1.35 15.98 -6.65
N ASP A 113 0.65 17.11 -6.54
CA ASP A 113 -0.79 17.19 -6.72
C ASP A 113 -1.11 17.12 -8.22
N ASP A 114 -1.03 15.91 -8.78
CA ASP A 114 -1.26 15.69 -10.18
C ASP A 114 -2.77 15.57 -10.45
N ARG A 115 -3.27 16.20 -11.52
CA ARG A 115 -4.71 16.18 -11.91
C ARG A 115 -5.23 14.78 -12.30
N SER A 116 -4.42 13.74 -12.10
CA SER A 116 -4.69 12.34 -12.40
C SER A 116 -5.51 11.60 -11.32
N HIS A 117 -6.01 12.31 -10.29
CA HIS A 117 -6.93 11.79 -9.26
C HIS A 117 -8.30 11.27 -9.78
N LEU A 118 -8.57 11.33 -11.10
CA LEU A 118 -9.84 10.87 -11.70
C LEU A 118 -9.92 9.36 -12.00
N LYS A 119 -8.89 8.56 -11.70
CA LYS A 119 -9.02 7.10 -11.74
C LYS A 119 -9.55 6.60 -10.39
N ALA A 120 -10.76 6.02 -10.44
CA ALA A 120 -11.53 5.54 -9.28
C ALA A 120 -10.74 4.69 -8.26
N ASP A 121 -9.66 4.02 -8.69
CA ASP A 121 -8.82 3.18 -7.83
C ASP A 121 -7.88 3.95 -6.89
N ARG A 122 -7.54 5.22 -7.18
CA ARG A 122 -6.67 6.05 -6.31
C ARG A 122 -7.43 6.90 -5.29
N ILE A 123 -8.71 7.19 -5.54
CA ILE A 123 -9.58 7.97 -4.64
C ILE A 123 -9.66 7.31 -3.25
N ALA A 124 -9.70 5.98 -3.18
CA ALA A 124 -9.69 5.25 -1.91
C ALA A 124 -8.35 5.33 -1.13
N ALA A 125 -7.23 5.55 -1.81
CA ALA A 125 -5.92 5.70 -1.19
C ALA A 125 -5.69 7.14 -0.66
N ASP A 126 -6.15 8.15 -1.39
CA ASP A 126 -5.98 9.56 -1.02
C ASP A 126 -6.88 10.00 0.14
N HIS A 127 -8.12 9.49 0.23
CA HIS A 127 -8.99 9.77 1.37
C HIS A 127 -8.42 9.27 2.72
N LYS A 128 -7.42 8.40 2.68
CA LYS A 128 -6.71 7.91 3.88
C LYS A 128 -5.48 8.76 4.24
N LYS A 129 -4.88 9.47 3.27
CA LYS A 129 -3.75 10.40 3.51
C LYS A 129 -4.21 11.69 4.18
N ILE A 130 -5.39 12.21 3.82
CA ILE A 130 -5.85 13.54 4.22
C ILE A 130 -6.45 13.59 5.64
N ARG A 131 -6.76 12.43 6.24
CA ARG A 131 -7.42 12.37 7.56
C ARG A 131 -6.48 11.84 8.64
N ARG A 132 -5.53 12.66 9.08
CA ARG A 132 -4.97 12.75 10.45
C ARG A 132 -3.83 13.75 10.54
#